data_AF-A0A7V7WZ09-F1
#
_entry.id   AF-A0A7V7WZ09-F1
#
_cell.length_a   1.000
_cell.length_b   1.000
_cell.length_c   1.000
_cell.angle_alpha   90.00
_cell.angle_beta   90.00
_cell.angle_gamma   90.00
#
_symmetry.space_group_name_H-M   'P 1'
#
loop_
_entity.id
_entity.type
_entity.pdbx_description
1 polymer ?
#
loop_
_entity_poly.entity_id
_entity_poly.type
_entity_poly.pdbx_seq_one_letter_code
_entity_poly.pdbx_strand_id
1 'polypeptide(L)'
;MTSGRTRTLHFALQDGRELGLSVSRFDERQRRLRLRLPKVASCWDYAPLIDIIAREPGFEVASYTGKTVSRWLVDWQARDSPHCDRFMAWYEGVFHRFLAAPLARRPRIPDNHYAIELAALPLRPTLPSLIRQKGLKRATVEHWLATLNALPAKGLRAEELSESGALTRLHWLSTDAVLSQAEVLALIDLRHVVPKLVSESRFGFRAQAGWRECCQRIPAKEFKRRGLLGAGHGVVHIRFRHRSLGWSVVRTRYRDLIEERTDWWSVLDDRGRMVTARAQGFESPDAAIEYAELQISRRFHRWGRDRPLARWEHFSLPGGDGYRELLVQIDDWMGTYTPRHYRTRNVLVHIRTSMRTTESGRRVLFLDEIQSDWHADLHAEAKPGSGKRCDTPPPDAPFRKEWPLLSMKLMVWWAQRLGADGLAWSDAELQRERWRGYGPPEALYRTVLPEAARAIAKTLGLTFETTAVCVRASDRQVELTRRGWEVSGHEGTPITKPFRSRAQAERFADQTGHFVALDLPVIWIDGLDLLTAVPLYGTSNPAAWLSNSSRRAGAGPIAIRRAEQQARGATHAA
;
A
#
# COMPACT_ATOMS: atom_id res chain seq x y z
N MET A 1 -30.03 -39.03 30.41
CA MET A 1 -30.07 -39.16 28.94
C MET A 1 -30.83 -37.94 28.45
N THR A 2 -30.26 -36.94 27.79
CA THR A 2 -29.41 -36.95 26.58
C THR A 2 -28.37 -35.83 26.65
N SER A 3 -27.09 -36.18 26.51
CA SER A 3 -26.00 -35.22 26.32
C SER A 3 -26.06 -34.61 24.92
N GLY A 4 -26.42 -33.33 24.84
CA GLY A 4 -26.34 -32.52 23.62
C GLY A 4 -24.91 -32.00 23.40
N ARG A 5 -24.13 -32.72 22.59
CA ARG A 5 -22.77 -32.40 22.13
C ARG A 5 -22.60 -30.94 21.66
N THR A 6 -21.94 -30.10 22.45
CA THR A 6 -21.32 -28.84 22.00
C THR A 6 -20.05 -29.16 21.21
N ARG A 7 -20.18 -29.54 19.93
CA ARG A 7 -19.05 -29.97 19.07
C ARG A 7 -18.25 -28.76 18.54
N THR A 8 -17.24 -28.40 19.32
CA THR A 8 -15.94 -27.75 19.03
C THR A 8 -15.74 -27.14 17.62
N LEU A 9 -16.09 -25.84 17.48
CA LEU A 9 -15.51 -24.96 16.45
C LEU A 9 -14.01 -24.68 16.68
N HIS A 10 -13.56 -24.90 17.91
CA HIS A 10 -12.22 -24.57 18.38
C HIS A 10 -11.37 -25.82 18.59
N PHE A 11 -10.06 -25.69 18.41
CA PHE A 11 -9.09 -26.73 18.73
C PHE A 11 -8.35 -26.35 20.01
N ALA A 12 -8.58 -27.10 21.09
CA ALA A 12 -7.94 -26.85 22.38
C ALA A 12 -6.46 -27.30 22.38
N LEU A 13 -5.59 -26.44 22.88
CA LEU A 13 -4.19 -26.70 23.17
C LEU A 13 -3.99 -27.00 24.66
N GLN A 14 -2.89 -27.66 24.99
CA GLN A 14 -2.56 -28.02 26.39
C GLN A 14 -2.26 -26.80 27.27
N ASP A 15 -1.86 -25.68 26.67
CA ASP A 15 -1.58 -24.42 27.36
C ASP A 15 -2.85 -23.58 27.59
N GLY A 16 -4.03 -24.16 27.39
CA GLY A 16 -5.33 -23.50 27.59
C GLY A 16 -5.75 -22.59 26.43
N ARG A 17 -4.92 -22.42 25.40
CA ARG A 17 -5.31 -21.66 24.21
C ARG A 17 -6.25 -22.46 23.32
N GLU A 18 -7.11 -21.74 22.64
CA GLU A 18 -8.07 -22.32 21.69
C GLU A 18 -7.82 -21.77 20.29
N LEU A 19 -7.51 -22.65 19.35
CA LEU A 19 -7.33 -22.27 17.95
C LEU A 19 -8.68 -22.18 17.25
N GLY A 20 -8.78 -21.26 16.31
CA GLY A 20 -9.89 -21.13 15.38
C GLY A 20 -9.39 -20.84 13.96
N LEU A 21 -10.32 -20.82 13.01
CA LEU A 21 -10.06 -20.47 11.62
C LEU A 21 -10.61 -19.08 11.31
N SER A 22 -9.86 -18.29 10.55
CA SER A 22 -10.30 -17.00 10.03
C SER A 22 -10.13 -16.91 8.51
N VAL A 23 -11.16 -16.42 7.84
CA VAL A 23 -11.21 -16.18 6.39
C VAL A 23 -11.27 -14.70 6.03
N SER A 24 -11.05 -13.82 7.01
CA SER A 24 -11.11 -12.35 6.84
C SER A 24 -10.09 -11.82 5.82
N ARG A 25 -8.92 -12.46 5.71
CA ARG A 25 -7.84 -12.13 4.77
C ARG A 25 -7.81 -12.97 3.51
N PHE A 26 -8.79 -13.86 3.34
CA PHE A 26 -8.76 -14.88 2.30
C PHE A 26 -8.54 -14.27 0.90
N ASP A 27 -9.35 -13.27 0.52
CA ASP A 27 -9.27 -12.67 -0.81
C ASP A 27 -8.00 -11.85 -1.01
N GLU A 28 -7.57 -11.10 0.01
CA GLU A 28 -6.31 -10.34 -0.04
C GLU A 28 -5.11 -11.27 -0.18
N ARG A 29 -5.08 -12.38 0.56
CA ARG A 29 -4.02 -13.39 0.49
C ARG A 29 -4.02 -14.12 -0.84
N GLN A 30 -5.19 -14.48 -1.38
CA GLN A 30 -5.31 -15.10 -2.69
C GLN A 30 -4.74 -14.19 -3.78
N ARG A 31 -5.05 -12.89 -3.73
CA ARG A 31 -4.55 -11.88 -4.66
C ARG A 31 -3.03 -11.68 -4.53
N ARG A 32 -2.51 -11.53 -3.31
CA ARG A 32 -1.06 -11.40 -3.03
C ARG A 32 -0.26 -12.62 -3.53
N LEU A 33 -0.76 -13.83 -3.25
CA LEU A 33 -0.14 -15.08 -3.71
C LEU A 33 -0.38 -15.37 -5.19
N ARG A 34 -1.28 -14.63 -5.84
CA ARG A 34 -1.77 -14.89 -7.20
C ARG A 34 -2.23 -16.34 -7.37
N LEU A 35 -2.78 -16.91 -6.30
CA LEU A 35 -3.12 -18.32 -6.20
C LEU A 35 -4.41 -18.59 -6.96
N ARG A 36 -4.34 -19.45 -7.97
CA ARG A 36 -5.50 -19.92 -8.74
C ARG A 36 -5.99 -21.22 -8.16
N LEU A 37 -7.24 -21.26 -7.72
CA LEU A 37 -7.85 -22.48 -7.21
C LEU A 37 -8.23 -23.41 -8.38
N PRO A 38 -7.97 -24.73 -8.28
CA PRO A 38 -8.35 -25.69 -9.30
C PRO A 38 -9.88 -25.79 -9.44
N LYS A 39 -10.35 -26.37 -10.56
CA LYS A 39 -11.79 -26.56 -10.81
C LYS A 39 -12.43 -27.42 -9.72
N VAL A 40 -11.75 -28.50 -9.38
CA VAL A 40 -12.07 -29.40 -8.27
C VAL A 40 -11.05 -29.12 -7.17
N ALA A 41 -11.43 -28.29 -6.20
CA ALA A 41 -10.55 -27.90 -5.09
C ALA A 41 -10.91 -28.68 -3.82
N SER A 42 -9.92 -29.31 -3.21
CA SER A 42 -9.98 -29.90 -1.89
C SER A 42 -9.91 -28.83 -0.80
N CYS A 43 -10.24 -29.17 0.45
CA CYS A 43 -10.05 -28.28 1.59
C CYS A 43 -8.59 -27.82 1.73
N TRP A 44 -7.61 -28.64 1.35
CA TRP A 44 -6.19 -28.34 1.45
C TRP A 44 -5.71 -27.32 0.40
N ASP A 45 -6.40 -27.16 -0.73
CA ASP A 45 -6.14 -26.07 -1.68
C ASP A 45 -6.46 -24.70 -1.09
N TYR A 46 -7.40 -24.64 -0.15
CA TYR A 46 -7.76 -23.41 0.59
C TYR A 46 -6.88 -23.16 1.81
N ALA A 47 -6.19 -24.17 2.34
CA ALA A 47 -5.40 -24.07 3.57
C ALA A 47 -4.32 -22.96 3.56
N PRO A 48 -3.65 -22.62 2.42
CA PRO A 48 -2.75 -21.47 2.35
C PRO A 48 -3.44 -20.10 2.44
N LEU A 49 -4.77 -20.06 2.31
CA LEU A 49 -5.57 -18.84 2.29
C LEU A 49 -6.32 -18.59 3.61
N ILE A 50 -6.34 -19.56 4.51
CA ILE A 50 -7.08 -19.53 5.78
C ILE A 50 -6.09 -19.33 6.92
N ASP A 51 -6.36 -18.32 7.75
CA ASP A 51 -5.54 -17.96 8.91
C ASP A 51 -5.92 -18.77 10.16
N ILE A 52 -4.92 -19.10 10.97
CA ILE A 52 -5.11 -19.62 12.33
C ILE A 52 -5.14 -18.44 13.29
N ILE A 53 -6.24 -18.33 14.01
CA ILE A 53 -6.41 -17.41 15.14
C ILE A 53 -6.31 -18.21 16.45
N ALA A 54 -5.86 -17.57 17.52
CA ALA A 54 -5.79 -18.17 18.84
C ALA A 54 -6.49 -17.27 19.86
N ARG A 55 -7.38 -17.85 20.65
CA ARG A 55 -7.93 -17.23 21.85
C ARG A 55 -7.09 -17.65 23.04
N GLU A 56 -6.53 -16.67 23.74
CA GLU A 56 -5.76 -16.87 24.96
C GLU A 56 -6.66 -16.74 26.20
N PRO A 57 -6.36 -17.43 27.31
CA PRO A 57 -7.04 -17.20 28.58
C PRO A 57 -6.97 -15.73 28.97
N GLY A 58 -8.12 -15.16 29.35
CA GLY A 58 -8.24 -13.75 29.74
C GLY A 58 -8.52 -12.77 28.61
N PHE A 59 -8.52 -13.24 27.36
CA PHE A 59 -8.86 -12.41 26.21
C PHE A 59 -10.19 -12.85 25.61
N GLU A 60 -11.10 -11.90 25.43
CA GLU A 60 -12.41 -12.17 24.81
C GLU A 60 -12.27 -12.45 23.31
N VAL A 61 -11.32 -11.79 22.66
CA VAL A 61 -11.13 -11.80 21.20
C VAL A 61 -9.90 -12.62 20.84
N ALA A 62 -10.04 -13.47 19.82
CA ALA A 62 -8.92 -14.24 19.28
C ALA A 62 -7.98 -13.35 18.45
N SER A 63 -6.68 -13.54 18.61
CA SER A 63 -5.63 -12.84 17.87
C SER A 63 -5.08 -13.70 16.73
N TYR A 64 -4.49 -13.07 15.71
CA TYR A 64 -3.84 -13.80 14.64
C TYR A 64 -2.52 -14.42 15.13
N THR A 65 -2.32 -15.70 14.84
CA THR A 65 -1.05 -16.36 15.16
C THR A 65 0.09 -15.96 14.22
N GLY A 66 -0.24 -15.36 13.08
CA GLY A 66 0.67 -15.08 11.97
C GLY A 66 0.87 -16.25 11.00
N LYS A 67 0.14 -17.36 11.19
CA LYS A 67 0.27 -18.58 10.38
C LYS A 67 -1.06 -18.97 9.74
N THR A 68 -0.96 -19.51 8.53
CA THR A 68 -2.07 -20.17 7.85
C THR A 68 -2.24 -21.60 8.33
N VAL A 69 -3.36 -22.24 7.99
CA VAL A 69 -3.56 -23.67 8.21
C VAL A 69 -2.41 -24.48 7.62
N SER A 70 -2.02 -24.18 6.36
CA SER A 70 -0.92 -24.90 5.70
C SER A 70 0.41 -24.72 6.41
N ARG A 71 0.73 -23.49 6.87
CA ARG A 71 2.01 -23.24 7.56
C ARG A 71 2.03 -23.87 8.95
N TRP A 72 0.89 -23.85 9.64
CA TRP A 72 0.75 -24.48 10.94
C TRP A 72 0.96 -25.99 10.86
N LEU A 73 0.36 -26.64 9.85
CA LEU A 73 0.55 -28.08 9.60
C LEU A 73 2.02 -28.42 9.34
N VAL A 74 2.69 -27.66 8.46
CA VAL A 74 4.13 -27.85 8.17
C VAL A 74 4.97 -27.77 9.45
N ASP A 75 4.69 -26.80 10.33
CA ASP A 75 5.43 -26.64 11.57
C ASP A 75 5.18 -27.80 12.56
N TRP A 76 4.01 -28.45 12.54
CA TRP A 76 3.70 -29.60 13.38
C TRP A 76 4.31 -30.89 12.84
N GLN A 77 4.26 -31.10 11.52
CA GLN A 77 4.92 -32.22 10.86
C GLN A 77 6.44 -32.18 11.08
N ALA A 78 7.05 -31.00 10.99
CA ALA A 78 8.47 -30.82 11.25
C ALA A 78 8.89 -31.13 12.71
N ARG A 79 7.94 -31.17 13.64
CA ARG A 79 8.17 -31.47 15.07
C ARG A 79 7.73 -32.87 15.47
N ASP A 80 7.29 -33.68 14.51
CA ASP A 80 6.67 -34.99 14.74
C ASP A 80 5.59 -34.93 15.84
N SER A 81 4.75 -33.89 15.77
CA SER A 81 3.77 -33.62 16.82
C SER A 81 2.67 -34.69 16.79
N PRO A 82 2.32 -35.30 17.95
CA PRO A 82 1.21 -36.26 18.04
C PRO A 82 -0.16 -35.62 17.77
N HIS A 83 -0.20 -34.30 17.60
CA HIS A 83 -1.40 -33.54 17.29
C HIS A 83 -1.65 -33.36 15.80
N CYS A 84 -0.76 -33.78 14.90
CA CYS A 84 -0.91 -33.62 13.45
C CYS A 84 -2.23 -34.20 12.94
N ASP A 85 -2.50 -35.48 13.21
CA ASP A 85 -3.71 -36.14 12.71
C ASP A 85 -4.98 -35.53 13.30
N ARG A 86 -4.94 -35.19 14.60
CA ARG A 86 -6.03 -34.50 15.27
C ARG A 86 -6.30 -33.12 14.66
N PHE A 87 -5.26 -32.40 14.24
CA PHE A 87 -5.38 -31.12 13.56
C PHE A 87 -6.05 -31.25 12.21
N MET A 88 -5.58 -32.20 11.41
CA MET A 88 -6.06 -32.42 10.05
C MET A 88 -7.54 -32.78 10.08
N ALA A 89 -7.92 -33.75 10.93
CA ALA A 89 -9.31 -34.14 11.11
C ALA A 89 -10.19 -32.97 11.61
N TRP A 90 -9.68 -32.15 12.53
CA TRP A 90 -10.38 -30.94 12.98
C TRP A 90 -10.59 -29.93 11.85
N TYR A 91 -9.51 -29.60 11.12
CA TYR A 91 -9.56 -28.64 10.02
C TYR A 91 -10.53 -29.09 8.92
N GLU A 92 -10.43 -30.35 8.48
CA GLU A 92 -11.33 -30.92 7.48
C GLU A 92 -12.79 -30.86 7.96
N GLY A 93 -13.06 -31.26 9.20
CA GLY A 93 -14.39 -31.21 9.78
C GLY A 93 -14.99 -29.80 9.84
N VAL A 94 -14.21 -28.82 10.30
CA VAL A 94 -14.64 -27.40 10.34
C VAL A 94 -14.82 -26.85 8.94
N PHE A 95 -13.90 -27.14 8.02
CA PHE A 95 -13.97 -26.66 6.64
C PHE A 95 -15.23 -27.17 5.93
N HIS A 96 -15.48 -28.48 5.94
CA HIS A 96 -16.63 -29.06 5.24
C HIS A 96 -17.96 -28.59 5.82
N ARG A 97 -18.02 -28.38 7.13
CA ARG A 97 -19.25 -27.96 7.81
C ARG A 97 -19.57 -26.47 7.63
N PHE A 98 -18.56 -25.60 7.60
CA PHE A 98 -18.77 -24.15 7.69
C PHE A 98 -18.16 -23.33 6.56
N LEU A 99 -17.05 -23.77 5.96
CA LEU A 99 -16.29 -22.96 5.01
C LEU A 99 -16.44 -23.40 3.55
N ALA A 100 -16.77 -24.67 3.28
CA ALA A 100 -16.84 -25.20 1.91
C ALA A 100 -17.84 -24.43 1.03
N ALA A 101 -19.08 -24.26 1.48
CA ALA A 101 -20.12 -23.57 0.73
C ALA A 101 -19.82 -22.08 0.47
N PRO A 102 -19.45 -21.25 1.47
CA PRO A 102 -19.16 -19.83 1.21
C PRO A 102 -17.87 -19.64 0.39
N LEU A 103 -16.83 -20.44 0.61
CA LEU A 103 -15.58 -20.31 -0.14
C LEU A 103 -15.71 -20.77 -1.60
N ALA A 104 -16.55 -21.77 -1.90
CA ALA A 104 -16.81 -22.21 -3.27
C ALA A 104 -17.49 -21.15 -4.15
N ARG A 105 -18.16 -20.16 -3.54
CA ARG A 105 -18.78 -19.03 -4.25
C ARG A 105 -17.78 -17.92 -4.60
N ARG A 106 -16.59 -17.92 -4.02
CA ARG A 106 -15.56 -16.90 -4.26
C ARG A 106 -14.88 -17.11 -5.61
N PRO A 107 -14.31 -16.05 -6.22
CA PRO A 107 -13.57 -16.17 -7.48
C PRO A 107 -12.39 -17.15 -7.36
N ARG A 108 -12.33 -18.14 -8.25
CA ARG A 108 -11.20 -19.08 -8.32
C ARG A 108 -9.91 -18.42 -8.81
N ILE A 109 -10.05 -17.41 -9.65
CA ILE A 109 -8.95 -16.60 -10.18
C ILE A 109 -9.05 -15.23 -9.49
N PRO A 110 -8.03 -14.81 -8.72
CA PRO A 110 -8.06 -13.51 -8.06
C PRO A 110 -7.99 -12.37 -9.08
N ASP A 111 -8.57 -11.23 -8.74
CA ASP A 111 -8.32 -10.00 -9.48
C ASP A 111 -6.88 -9.51 -9.27
N ASN A 112 -6.41 -8.63 -10.15
CA ASN A 112 -5.04 -8.13 -10.13
C ASN A 112 -4.95 -6.80 -9.40
N HIS A 113 -5.54 -6.69 -8.21
CA HIS A 113 -5.50 -5.49 -7.36
C HIS A 113 -5.32 -5.88 -5.90
N TYR A 114 -4.14 -5.62 -5.35
CA TYR A 114 -3.78 -5.99 -3.98
C TYR A 114 -2.79 -5.00 -3.37
N ALA A 115 -2.67 -5.02 -2.04
CA ALA A 115 -1.67 -4.23 -1.33
C ALA A 115 -0.31 -4.92 -1.33
N ILE A 116 0.74 -4.17 -1.68
CA ILE A 116 2.15 -4.58 -1.54
C ILE A 116 2.79 -3.83 -0.39
N GLU A 117 3.69 -4.50 0.34
CA GLU A 117 4.54 -3.84 1.32
C GLU A 117 5.66 -3.08 0.59
N LEU A 118 5.78 -1.79 0.86
CA LEU A 118 6.77 -0.91 0.23
C LEU A 118 8.13 -0.98 0.92
N ALA A 119 8.11 -1.10 2.25
CA ALA A 119 9.31 -1.23 3.05
C ALA A 119 8.99 -1.78 4.44
N ALA A 120 9.94 -2.53 5.00
CA ALA A 120 9.89 -2.96 6.39
C ALA A 120 10.14 -1.76 7.31
N LEU A 121 9.12 -1.42 8.12
CA LEU A 121 9.20 -0.32 9.08
C LEU A 121 10.03 -0.75 10.29
N PRO A 122 11.06 0.02 10.71
CA PRO A 122 11.92 -0.37 11.83
C PRO A 122 11.30 0.03 13.17
N LEU A 123 10.06 -0.39 13.40
CA LEU A 123 9.31 -0.02 14.59
C LEU A 123 9.85 -0.73 15.82
N ARG A 124 9.89 -0.01 16.95
CA ARG A 124 10.39 -0.49 18.23
C ARG A 124 9.45 -0.11 19.37
N PRO A 125 8.86 -1.10 20.07
CA PRO A 125 8.13 -0.81 21.30
C PRO A 125 9.10 -0.37 22.41
N THR A 126 8.64 0.56 23.25
CA THR A 126 9.38 1.12 24.38
C THR A 126 9.35 0.18 25.59
N LEU A 127 8.22 -0.51 25.81
CA LEU A 127 7.96 -1.36 26.97
C LEU A 127 9.07 -2.41 27.22
N PRO A 128 9.52 -3.22 26.23
CA PRO A 128 10.60 -4.18 26.46
C PRO A 128 11.91 -3.53 26.90
N SER A 129 12.22 -2.32 26.39
CA SER A 129 13.43 -1.59 26.79
C SER A 129 13.35 -1.11 28.24
N LEU A 130 12.20 -0.56 28.64
CA LEU A 130 12.00 -0.09 30.01
C LEU A 130 12.06 -1.23 31.03
N ILE A 131 11.49 -2.40 30.71
CA ILE A 131 11.58 -3.58 31.58
C ILE A 131 13.04 -4.00 31.76
N ARG A 132 13.83 -4.04 30.69
CA ARG A 132 15.26 -4.38 30.76
C ARG A 132 16.05 -3.41 31.64
N GLN A 133 15.76 -2.11 31.53
CA GLN A 133 16.44 -1.05 32.29
C GLN A 133 16.14 -1.07 33.79
N LYS A 134 15.06 -1.71 34.25
CA LYS A 134 14.75 -1.81 35.69
C LYS A 134 15.76 -2.63 36.48
N GLY A 135 16.55 -3.50 35.83
CA GLY A 135 17.51 -4.37 36.52
C GLY A 135 16.88 -5.48 37.38
N LEU A 136 15.55 -5.57 37.42
CA LEU A 136 14.82 -6.60 38.15
C LEU A 136 14.97 -7.95 37.44
N LYS A 137 15.78 -8.86 38.02
CA LYS A 137 16.09 -10.15 37.39
C LYS A 137 14.99 -11.20 37.61
N ARG A 138 14.47 -11.29 38.83
CA ARG A 138 13.40 -12.20 39.26
C ARG A 138 12.55 -11.52 40.31
N ALA A 139 11.23 -11.67 40.22
CA ALA A 139 10.29 -11.14 41.22
C ALA A 139 8.97 -11.91 41.17
N THR A 140 8.15 -11.74 42.21
CA THR A 140 6.78 -12.27 42.24
C THR A 140 5.91 -11.60 41.17
N VAL A 141 4.85 -12.27 40.73
CA VAL A 141 3.86 -11.72 39.80
C VAL A 141 3.27 -10.42 40.35
N GLU A 142 2.97 -10.35 41.64
CA GLU A 142 2.48 -9.12 42.29
C GLU A 142 3.45 -7.95 42.12
N HIS A 143 4.75 -8.18 42.36
CA HIS A 143 5.77 -7.15 42.19
C HIS A 143 5.94 -6.72 40.72
N TRP A 144 5.83 -7.66 39.78
CA TRP A 144 5.83 -7.35 38.35
C TRP A 144 4.62 -6.52 37.93
N LEU A 145 3.41 -6.86 38.40
CA LEU A 145 2.19 -6.08 38.16
C LEU A 145 2.34 -4.64 38.68
N ALA A 146 2.81 -4.46 39.92
CA ALA A 146 3.09 -3.14 40.48
C ALA A 146 4.13 -2.36 39.66
N THR A 147 5.19 -3.04 39.22
CA THR A 147 6.25 -2.44 38.40
C THR A 147 5.72 -1.96 37.05
N LEU A 148 4.94 -2.79 36.35
CA LEU A 148 4.38 -2.46 35.04
C LEU A 148 3.35 -1.32 35.13
N ASN A 149 2.48 -1.34 36.13
CA ASN A 149 1.50 -0.27 36.37
C ASN A 149 2.15 1.09 36.70
N ALA A 150 3.39 1.10 37.21
CA ALA A 150 4.15 2.33 37.46
C ALA A 150 4.90 2.88 36.22
N LEU A 151 5.00 2.12 35.12
CA LEU A 151 5.72 2.55 33.91
C LEU A 151 5.10 3.73 33.16
N PRO A 152 3.77 3.89 33.07
CA PRO A 152 3.16 5.04 32.41
C PRO A 152 3.60 6.39 33.01
N ALA A 153 3.75 6.46 34.33
CA ALA A 153 4.29 7.64 35.02
C ALA A 153 5.76 7.95 34.67
N LYS A 154 6.47 6.99 34.04
CA LYS A 154 7.88 7.09 33.63
C LYS A 154 8.05 7.23 32.11
N GLY A 155 6.99 7.66 31.42
CA GLY A 155 7.03 7.98 29.99
C GLY A 155 6.61 6.85 29.04
N LEU A 156 6.19 5.69 29.55
CA LEU A 156 5.54 4.68 28.72
C LEU A 156 4.13 5.16 28.34
N ARG A 157 3.70 4.94 27.09
CA ARG A 157 2.32 5.20 26.72
C ARG A 157 1.41 4.12 27.31
N ALA A 158 0.33 4.53 27.98
CA ALA A 158 -0.64 3.61 28.58
C ALA A 158 -1.25 2.64 27.54
N GLU A 159 -1.47 3.13 26.32
CA GLU A 159 -1.95 2.31 25.20
C GLU A 159 -0.96 1.20 24.84
N GLU A 160 0.36 1.46 24.83
CA GLU A 160 1.37 0.42 24.58
C GLU A 160 1.34 -0.69 25.64
N LEU A 161 1.17 -0.31 26.91
CA LEU A 161 1.06 -1.28 28.01
C LEU A 161 -0.22 -2.12 27.89
N SER A 162 -1.35 -1.47 27.61
CA SER A 162 -2.64 -2.13 27.41
C SER A 162 -2.59 -3.11 26.24
N GLU A 163 -2.11 -2.66 25.08
CA GLU A 163 -2.03 -3.48 23.86
C GLU A 163 -1.03 -4.62 23.99
N SER A 164 -0.03 -4.53 24.85
CA SER A 164 0.95 -5.62 25.04
C SER A 164 0.33 -6.93 25.54
N GLY A 165 -0.83 -6.85 26.20
CA GLY A 165 -1.47 -7.98 26.88
C GLY A 165 -0.69 -8.52 28.08
N ALA A 166 0.44 -7.90 28.46
CA ALA A 166 1.31 -8.41 29.52
C ALA A 166 0.60 -8.43 30.89
N LEU A 167 -0.15 -7.37 31.21
CA LEU A 167 -0.92 -7.31 32.47
C LEU A 167 -1.98 -8.41 32.53
N THR A 168 -2.76 -8.58 31.46
CA THR A 168 -3.78 -9.64 31.36
C THR A 168 -3.15 -11.00 31.59
N ARG A 169 -2.05 -11.34 30.91
CA ARG A 169 -1.39 -12.63 31.07
C ARG A 169 -0.83 -12.84 32.48
N LEU A 170 -0.30 -11.80 33.11
CA LEU A 170 0.19 -11.86 34.50
C LEU A 170 -0.95 -12.12 35.50
N HIS A 171 -2.13 -11.52 35.30
CA HIS A 171 -3.30 -11.76 36.16
C HIS A 171 -3.82 -13.21 36.12
N TRP A 172 -3.47 -13.97 35.09
CA TRP A 172 -3.81 -15.39 34.98
C TRP A 172 -2.81 -16.33 35.67
N LEU A 173 -1.70 -15.79 36.18
CA LEU A 173 -0.72 -16.54 36.95
C LEU A 173 -0.96 -16.33 38.46
N SER A 174 -0.51 -17.26 39.28
CA SER A 174 -0.55 -17.10 40.74
C SER A 174 0.31 -15.90 41.16
N THR A 175 -0.21 -15.08 42.06
CA THR A 175 0.43 -13.84 42.56
C THR A 175 1.81 -14.10 43.18
N ASP A 176 1.98 -15.26 43.81
CA ASP A 176 3.20 -15.68 44.49
C ASP A 176 4.22 -16.34 43.54
N ALA A 177 3.83 -16.63 42.29
CA ALA A 177 4.72 -17.21 41.31
C ALA A 177 5.88 -16.26 41.02
N VAL A 178 7.10 -16.78 41.02
CA VAL A 178 8.32 -16.00 40.76
C VAL A 178 8.70 -16.11 39.29
N LEU A 179 8.62 -14.99 38.58
CA LEU A 179 9.00 -14.88 37.17
C LEU A 179 10.33 -14.15 37.00
N SER A 180 11.14 -14.65 36.08
CA SER A 180 12.31 -13.97 35.55
C SER A 180 11.93 -12.84 34.60
N GLN A 181 12.84 -11.89 34.41
CA GLN A 181 12.68 -10.81 33.44
C GLN A 181 12.42 -11.34 32.01
N ALA A 182 13.05 -12.46 31.63
CA ALA A 182 12.88 -13.08 30.32
C ALA A 182 11.46 -13.65 30.14
N GLU A 183 10.90 -14.26 31.17
CA GLU A 183 9.52 -14.77 31.15
C GLU A 183 8.52 -13.62 31.01
N VAL A 184 8.69 -12.52 31.76
CA VAL A 184 7.83 -11.34 31.62
C VAL A 184 7.93 -10.70 30.24
N LEU A 185 9.14 -10.62 29.67
CA LEU A 185 9.32 -10.13 28.30
C LEU A 185 8.65 -11.03 27.26
N ALA A 186 8.56 -12.34 27.51
CA ALA A 186 7.87 -13.29 26.62
C ALA A 186 6.34 -13.17 26.68
N LEU A 187 5.78 -12.56 27.74
CA LEU A 187 4.34 -12.28 27.85
C LEU A 187 3.90 -11.06 27.02
N ILE A 188 4.82 -10.31 26.42
CA ILE A 188 4.51 -9.14 25.59
C ILE A 188 4.20 -9.61 24.17
N ASP A 189 2.98 -9.35 23.71
CA ASP A 189 2.61 -9.50 22.31
C ASP A 189 2.04 -8.19 21.76
N LEU A 190 2.75 -7.60 20.82
CA LEU A 190 2.35 -6.37 20.13
C LEU A 190 2.21 -6.59 18.61
N ARG A 191 2.28 -7.84 18.14
CA ARG A 191 2.30 -8.13 16.69
C ARG A 191 1.05 -7.60 15.98
N HIS A 192 -0.10 -7.63 16.66
CA HIS A 192 -1.39 -7.14 16.13
C HIS A 192 -1.47 -5.62 15.97
N VAL A 193 -0.58 -4.85 16.58
CA VAL A 193 -0.50 -3.39 16.44
C VAL A 193 0.71 -2.91 15.64
N VAL A 194 1.53 -3.81 15.08
CA VAL A 194 2.66 -3.39 14.23
C VAL A 194 2.14 -3.03 12.83
N PRO A 195 2.18 -1.74 12.44
CA PRO A 195 1.77 -1.35 11.10
C PRO A 195 2.80 -1.76 10.05
N LYS A 196 2.32 -1.85 8.81
CA LYS A 196 3.09 -2.01 7.58
C LYS A 196 2.89 -0.79 6.70
N LEU A 197 3.94 -0.35 6.01
CA LEU A 197 3.82 0.67 4.97
C LEU A 197 3.52 -0.02 3.65
N VAL A 198 2.30 0.13 3.16
CA VAL A 198 1.81 -0.56 1.97
C VAL A 198 1.29 0.42 0.93
N SER A 199 1.10 -0.07 -0.30
CA SER A 199 0.40 0.66 -1.36
C SER A 199 -0.43 -0.31 -2.17
N GLU A 200 -1.61 0.12 -2.61
CA GLU A 200 -2.40 -0.67 -3.54
C GLU A 200 -1.69 -0.74 -4.88
N SER A 201 -1.69 -1.93 -5.48
CA SER A 201 -0.85 -2.24 -6.61
C SER A 201 -1.53 -3.22 -7.56
N ARG A 202 -1.03 -3.23 -8.80
CA ARG A 202 -1.34 -4.26 -9.80
C ARG A 202 -0.05 -4.88 -10.32
N PHE A 203 -0.05 -6.20 -10.50
CA PHE A 203 1.05 -6.87 -11.17
C PHE A 203 0.97 -6.65 -12.68
N GLY A 204 1.99 -6.08 -13.30
CA GLY A 204 1.93 -5.90 -14.74
C GLY A 204 3.28 -5.64 -15.38
N PHE A 205 3.40 -6.07 -16.63
CA PHE A 205 4.49 -5.69 -17.50
C PHE A 205 4.22 -4.31 -18.13
N ARG A 206 5.23 -3.42 -18.20
CA ARG A 206 5.02 -2.06 -18.74
C ARG A 206 5.48 -2.12 -20.18
N ALA A 207 4.53 -2.29 -21.08
CA ALA A 207 4.79 -2.12 -22.50
C ALA A 207 4.80 -0.64 -22.92
N GLN A 208 4.36 0.25 -22.03
CA GLN A 208 4.31 1.69 -22.28
C GLN A 208 5.72 2.27 -22.38
N ALA A 209 5.94 3.02 -23.46
CA ALA A 209 7.20 3.59 -23.90
C ALA A 209 8.15 2.56 -24.56
N GLY A 210 8.89 3.05 -25.56
CA GLY A 210 9.78 2.23 -26.38
C GLY A 210 9.41 2.18 -27.86
N TRP A 211 8.32 2.82 -28.28
CA TRP A 211 8.02 2.97 -29.70
C TRP A 211 8.91 4.04 -30.33
N ARG A 212 9.57 3.69 -31.42
CA ARG A 212 10.30 4.61 -32.29
C ARG A 212 9.54 4.72 -33.60
N GLU A 213 9.21 5.94 -33.99
CA GLU A 213 8.65 6.19 -35.32
C GLU A 213 9.72 5.88 -36.40
N CYS A 214 9.30 5.24 -37.48
CA CYS A 214 10.14 4.94 -38.62
C CYS A 214 9.30 4.88 -39.91
N CYS A 215 9.96 4.63 -41.04
CA CYS A 215 9.27 4.32 -42.29
C CYS A 215 10.03 3.21 -43.00
N GLN A 216 9.50 1.98 -42.95
CA GLN A 216 10.08 0.83 -43.64
C GLN A 216 9.00 0.13 -44.46
N ARG A 217 9.17 0.09 -45.79
CA ARG A 217 8.26 -0.62 -46.69
C ARG A 217 8.38 -2.13 -46.49
N ILE A 218 7.25 -2.82 -46.40
CA ILE A 218 7.20 -4.29 -46.40
C ILE A 218 7.05 -4.76 -47.87
N PRO A 219 7.92 -5.64 -48.38
CA PRO A 219 7.76 -6.21 -49.72
C PRO A 219 6.49 -7.05 -49.86
N ALA A 220 5.79 -6.96 -51.01
CA ALA A 220 4.54 -7.68 -51.26
C ALA A 220 4.65 -9.20 -51.08
N LYS A 221 5.81 -9.79 -51.41
CA LYS A 221 6.12 -11.22 -51.19
C LYS A 221 6.00 -11.65 -49.72
N GLU A 222 6.09 -10.72 -48.77
CA GLU A 222 6.00 -11.01 -47.34
C GLU A 222 4.59 -10.88 -46.77
N PHE A 223 3.61 -10.35 -47.52
CA PHE A 223 2.28 -10.05 -46.98
C PHE A 223 1.58 -11.31 -46.49
N LYS A 224 1.52 -12.36 -47.31
CA LYS A 224 0.92 -13.66 -46.95
C LYS A 224 1.59 -14.29 -45.73
N ARG A 225 2.93 -14.27 -45.68
CA ARG A 225 3.71 -14.82 -44.54
C ARG A 225 3.41 -14.08 -43.23
N ARG A 226 3.19 -12.77 -43.30
CA ARG A 226 2.93 -11.91 -42.13
C ARG A 226 1.44 -11.82 -41.78
N GLY A 227 0.57 -12.46 -42.57
CA GLY A 227 -0.89 -12.40 -42.39
C GLY A 227 -1.51 -11.04 -42.78
N LEU A 228 -0.81 -10.22 -43.58
CA LEU A 228 -1.29 -8.92 -44.03
C LEU A 228 -2.21 -9.09 -45.24
N LEU A 229 -3.36 -8.42 -45.23
CA LEU A 229 -4.32 -8.39 -46.35
C LEU A 229 -3.84 -7.44 -47.46
N GLY A 230 -4.27 -7.69 -48.71
CA GLY A 230 -3.97 -6.83 -49.87
C GLY A 230 -2.82 -7.30 -50.76
N ALA A 231 -2.69 -8.61 -51.01
CA ALA A 231 -1.74 -9.14 -51.99
C ALA A 231 -2.07 -8.60 -53.41
N GLY A 232 -1.32 -7.59 -53.86
CA GLY A 232 -1.36 -7.09 -55.24
C GLY A 232 -1.57 -5.57 -55.40
N HIS A 233 -2.35 -4.91 -54.53
CA HIS A 233 -2.82 -3.53 -54.79
C HIS A 233 -2.63 -2.52 -53.63
N GLY A 234 -2.01 -2.93 -52.51
CA GLY A 234 -1.73 -2.06 -51.35
C GLY A 234 -0.24 -1.84 -51.05
N VAL A 235 0.10 -0.70 -50.45
CA VAL A 235 1.45 -0.41 -49.92
C VAL A 235 1.42 -0.46 -48.39
N VAL A 236 2.25 -1.33 -47.82
CA VAL A 236 2.36 -1.49 -46.36
C VAL A 236 3.69 -0.96 -45.85
N HIS A 237 3.64 -0.09 -44.84
CA HIS A 237 4.81 0.47 -44.17
C HIS A 237 4.79 0.18 -42.68
N ILE A 238 5.90 -0.25 -42.11
CA ILE A 238 6.15 -0.16 -40.67
C ILE A 238 6.34 1.32 -40.35
N ARG A 239 5.52 1.82 -39.43
CA ARG A 239 5.55 3.22 -38.98
C ARG A 239 6.02 3.36 -37.54
N PHE A 240 5.84 2.33 -36.71
CA PHE A 240 6.40 2.31 -35.36
C PHE A 240 7.03 0.96 -35.08
N ARG A 241 8.18 0.98 -34.40
CA ARG A 241 8.86 -0.24 -33.94
C ARG A 241 9.21 -0.12 -32.47
N HIS A 242 8.92 -1.16 -31.72
CA HIS A 242 9.30 -1.23 -30.32
C HIS A 242 10.81 -1.49 -30.21
N ARG A 243 11.52 -0.59 -29.55
CA ARG A 243 13.00 -0.54 -29.43
C ARG A 243 13.59 -1.85 -28.92
N SER A 244 12.93 -2.50 -27.96
CA SER A 244 13.50 -3.67 -27.26
C SER A 244 12.77 -5.00 -27.47
N LEU A 245 11.54 -4.99 -28.01
CA LEU A 245 10.67 -6.18 -28.01
C LEU A 245 10.38 -6.71 -29.42
N GLY A 246 10.79 -6.00 -30.47
CA GLY A 246 10.62 -6.43 -31.86
C GLY A 246 9.21 -6.21 -32.44
N TRP A 247 8.24 -5.80 -31.63
CA TRP A 247 6.88 -5.47 -32.07
C TRP A 247 6.85 -4.29 -33.03
N SER A 248 5.91 -4.31 -33.97
CA SER A 248 5.81 -3.27 -35.00
C SER A 248 4.35 -2.89 -35.27
N VAL A 249 4.09 -1.60 -35.46
CA VAL A 249 2.81 -1.10 -35.96
C VAL A 249 2.98 -0.72 -37.42
N VAL A 250 2.11 -1.27 -38.26
CA VAL A 250 2.12 -1.08 -39.70
C VAL A 250 0.91 -0.27 -40.15
N ARG A 251 1.12 0.58 -41.15
CA ARG A 251 0.08 1.29 -41.88
C ARG A 251 -0.06 0.63 -43.24
N THR A 252 -1.28 0.21 -43.56
CA THR A 252 -1.63 -0.33 -44.87
C THR A 252 -2.44 0.72 -45.60
N ARG A 253 -1.91 1.17 -46.75
CA ARG A 253 -2.67 1.98 -47.69
C ARG A 253 -3.09 1.13 -48.86
N TYR A 254 -4.37 1.17 -49.17
CA TYR A 254 -4.99 0.42 -50.24
C TYR A 254 -5.79 1.39 -51.12
N ARG A 255 -5.73 1.19 -52.44
CA ARG A 255 -6.55 1.93 -53.40
C ARG A 255 -7.25 0.91 -54.28
N ASP A 256 -8.57 0.87 -54.20
CA ASP A 256 -9.43 0.28 -55.21
C ASP A 256 -10.53 1.28 -55.61
N LEU A 257 -11.43 0.85 -56.48
CA LEU A 257 -12.52 1.67 -57.02
C LEU A 257 -13.84 1.47 -56.24
N ILE A 258 -13.85 0.66 -55.17
CA ILE A 258 -15.07 0.11 -54.55
C ILE A 258 -15.11 0.34 -53.04
N GLU A 259 -13.97 0.27 -52.36
CA GLU A 259 -13.88 0.34 -50.90
C GLU A 259 -13.62 1.79 -50.44
N GLU A 260 -14.50 2.32 -49.59
CA GLU A 260 -14.34 3.67 -49.04
C GLU A 260 -13.12 3.80 -48.12
N ARG A 261 -12.70 2.70 -47.49
CA ARG A 261 -11.62 2.70 -46.49
C ARG A 261 -10.26 2.36 -47.11
N THR A 262 -9.52 3.42 -47.42
CA THR A 262 -8.21 3.35 -48.10
C THR A 262 -6.99 3.22 -47.17
N ASP A 263 -7.19 3.29 -45.84
CA ASP A 263 -6.09 3.31 -44.87
C ASP A 263 -6.47 2.70 -43.51
N TRP A 264 -5.58 1.87 -42.97
CA TRP A 264 -5.73 1.30 -41.62
C TRP A 264 -4.39 0.89 -41.02
N TRP A 265 -4.43 0.63 -39.71
CA TRP A 265 -3.27 0.27 -38.92
C TRP A 265 -3.38 -1.17 -38.43
N SER A 266 -2.27 -1.91 -38.40
CA SER A 266 -2.21 -3.27 -37.88
C SER A 266 -0.99 -3.46 -36.98
N VAL A 267 -1.03 -4.50 -36.14
CA VAL A 267 0.05 -4.80 -35.20
C VAL A 267 0.70 -6.12 -35.58
N LEU A 268 2.03 -6.11 -35.62
CA LEU A 268 2.88 -7.29 -35.79
C LEU A 268 3.55 -7.66 -34.46
N ASP A 269 3.55 -8.95 -34.12
CA ASP A 269 4.25 -9.51 -32.96
C ASP A 269 5.78 -9.46 -33.11
N ASP A 270 6.50 -9.97 -32.09
CA ASP A 270 7.97 -10.10 -32.08
C ASP A 270 8.53 -10.94 -33.23
N ARG A 271 7.70 -11.77 -33.87
CA ARG A 271 8.05 -12.61 -35.03
C ARG A 271 7.59 -11.99 -36.36
N GLY A 272 7.03 -10.79 -36.33
CA GLY A 272 6.55 -10.07 -37.49
C GLY A 272 5.22 -10.58 -38.06
N ARG A 273 4.44 -11.35 -37.29
CA ARG A 273 3.12 -11.86 -37.69
C ARG A 273 2.02 -10.96 -37.15
N MET A 274 0.98 -10.76 -37.95
CA MET A 274 -0.16 -9.94 -37.57
C MET A 274 -0.92 -10.56 -36.39
N VAL A 275 -1.20 -9.73 -35.38
CA VAL A 275 -1.96 -10.11 -34.17
C VAL A 275 -3.26 -9.33 -34.02
N THR A 276 -3.58 -8.44 -34.96
CA THR A 276 -4.84 -7.67 -34.94
C THR A 276 -6.05 -8.59 -35.08
N ALA A 277 -7.00 -8.50 -34.15
CA ALA A 277 -8.21 -9.33 -34.13
C ALA A 277 -9.26 -8.94 -35.19
N ARG A 278 -9.16 -7.74 -35.78
CA ARG A 278 -10.10 -7.24 -36.81
C ARG A 278 -9.46 -7.35 -38.19
N ALA A 279 -10.19 -7.89 -39.16
CA ALA A 279 -9.77 -7.95 -40.57
C ALA A 279 -9.42 -6.56 -41.13
N GLN A 280 -10.13 -5.50 -40.70
CA GLN A 280 -9.95 -4.12 -41.19
C GLN A 280 -8.96 -3.27 -40.37
N GLY A 281 -8.29 -3.83 -39.36
CA GLY A 281 -7.32 -3.09 -38.55
C GLY A 281 -7.90 -1.93 -37.70
N PHE A 282 -7.02 -1.08 -37.19
CA PHE A 282 -7.32 0.11 -36.39
C PHE A 282 -7.38 1.38 -37.26
N GLU A 283 -8.15 2.38 -36.83
CA GLU A 283 -8.31 3.65 -37.56
C GLU A 283 -7.17 4.64 -37.29
N SER A 284 -6.47 4.49 -36.16
CA SER A 284 -5.38 5.37 -35.75
C SER A 284 -4.14 4.57 -35.33
N PRO A 285 -2.94 5.19 -35.43
CA PRO A 285 -1.71 4.57 -34.93
C PRO A 285 -1.76 4.35 -33.41
N ASP A 286 -2.41 5.23 -32.67
CA ASP A 286 -2.49 5.12 -31.20
C ASP A 286 -3.32 3.92 -30.77
N ALA A 287 -4.47 3.68 -31.42
CA ALA A 287 -5.28 2.50 -31.13
C ALA A 287 -4.52 1.20 -31.43
N ALA A 288 -3.68 1.20 -32.47
CA ALA A 288 -2.81 0.08 -32.78
C ALA A 288 -1.66 -0.06 -31.76
N ILE A 289 -1.04 1.04 -31.32
CA ILE A 289 0.00 1.04 -30.28
C ILE A 289 -0.58 0.56 -28.95
N GLU A 290 -1.73 1.07 -28.52
CA GLU A 290 -2.41 0.67 -27.29
C GLU A 290 -2.77 -0.82 -27.32
N TYR A 291 -3.27 -1.32 -28.45
CA TYR A 291 -3.51 -2.74 -28.64
C TYR A 291 -2.21 -3.55 -28.58
N ALA A 292 -1.14 -3.09 -29.24
CA ALA A 292 0.16 -3.75 -29.19
C ALA A 292 0.69 -3.80 -27.76
N GLU A 293 0.63 -2.71 -27.02
CA GLU A 293 1.03 -2.63 -25.61
C GLU A 293 0.19 -3.56 -24.72
N LEU A 294 -1.10 -3.69 -24.98
CA LEU A 294 -1.97 -4.66 -24.30
C LEU A 294 -1.51 -6.10 -24.58
N GLN A 295 -1.24 -6.45 -25.84
CA GLN A 295 -0.79 -7.79 -26.21
C GLN A 295 0.62 -8.10 -25.67
N ILE A 296 1.55 -7.15 -25.73
CA ILE A 296 2.86 -7.25 -25.09
C ILE A 296 2.67 -7.50 -23.59
N SER A 297 1.83 -6.70 -22.93
CA SER A 297 1.59 -6.84 -21.49
C SER A 297 1.01 -8.21 -21.13
N ARG A 298 0.15 -8.80 -21.98
CA ARG A 298 -0.36 -10.16 -21.82
C ARG A 298 0.72 -11.23 -22.00
N ARG A 299 1.50 -11.13 -23.08
CA ARG A 299 2.56 -12.09 -23.43
C ARG A 299 3.70 -12.09 -22.41
N PHE A 300 4.12 -10.91 -21.98
CA PHE A 300 5.22 -10.70 -21.05
C PHE A 300 4.76 -10.56 -19.59
N HIS A 301 3.50 -10.90 -19.28
CA HIS A 301 2.91 -10.74 -17.95
C HIS A 301 3.77 -11.40 -16.85
N ARG A 302 4.38 -12.57 -17.13
CA ARG A 302 5.26 -13.28 -16.17
C ARG A 302 6.50 -12.49 -15.75
N TRP A 303 6.98 -11.58 -16.59
CA TRP A 303 8.09 -10.67 -16.28
C TRP A 303 7.62 -9.30 -15.75
N GLY A 304 6.35 -9.21 -15.36
CA GLY A 304 5.79 -8.01 -14.75
C GLY A 304 6.43 -7.68 -13.40
N ARG A 305 6.12 -6.49 -12.91
CA ARG A 305 6.44 -6.05 -11.55
C ARG A 305 5.19 -5.47 -10.91
N ASP A 306 5.20 -5.43 -9.59
CA ASP A 306 4.19 -4.71 -8.83
C ASP A 306 4.24 -3.22 -9.17
N ARG A 307 3.08 -2.61 -9.37
CA ARG A 307 2.92 -1.19 -9.66
C ARG A 307 1.95 -0.54 -8.71
N PRO A 308 2.44 0.34 -7.83
CA PRO A 308 1.59 1.23 -7.04
C PRO A 308 0.56 1.93 -7.93
N LEU A 309 -0.68 1.94 -7.46
CA LEU A 309 -1.79 2.67 -8.05
C LEU A 309 -1.79 4.11 -7.52
N ALA A 310 -2.20 5.03 -8.39
CA ALA A 310 -2.41 6.43 -8.07
C ALA A 310 -3.88 6.76 -8.40
N ARG A 311 -4.80 6.36 -7.53
CA ARG A 311 -6.24 6.53 -7.70
C ARG A 311 -6.68 7.99 -7.54
N TRP A 312 -6.00 8.74 -6.69
CA TRP A 312 -6.37 10.05 -6.16
C TRP A 312 -5.40 11.15 -6.57
N GLU A 313 -4.51 10.91 -7.54
CA GLU A 313 -3.54 11.89 -8.05
C GLU A 313 -4.20 13.17 -8.58
N HIS A 314 -5.41 13.08 -9.12
CA HIS A 314 -6.17 14.26 -9.59
C HIS A 314 -6.52 15.25 -8.47
N PHE A 315 -6.45 14.81 -7.22
CA PHE A 315 -6.64 15.69 -6.07
C PHE A 315 -5.31 16.22 -5.52
N SER A 316 -4.15 15.81 -6.02
CA SER A 316 -2.86 16.35 -5.56
C SER A 316 -2.64 17.77 -6.07
N LEU A 317 -1.79 18.52 -5.37
CA LEU A 317 -1.37 19.82 -5.87
C LEU A 317 -0.56 19.62 -7.18
N PRO A 318 -0.70 20.49 -8.18
CA PRO A 318 0.09 20.41 -9.42
C PRO A 318 1.59 20.67 -9.17
N GLY A 319 2.43 20.27 -10.13
CA GLY A 319 3.88 20.52 -10.11
C GLY A 319 4.71 19.62 -9.19
N GLY A 320 4.12 18.59 -8.57
CA GLY A 320 4.85 17.60 -7.78
C GLY A 320 5.36 16.43 -8.62
N ASP A 321 6.55 15.92 -8.27
CA ASP A 321 7.12 14.73 -8.91
C ASP A 321 6.84 13.47 -8.11
N GLY A 322 6.65 12.35 -8.82
CA GLY A 322 6.64 11.02 -8.20
C GLY A 322 5.53 10.83 -7.16
N TYR A 323 4.32 11.31 -7.47
CA TYR A 323 3.13 11.12 -6.64
C TYR A 323 2.94 9.67 -6.18
N ARG A 324 2.61 9.48 -4.91
CA ARG A 324 2.34 8.16 -4.30
C ARG A 324 1.19 8.24 -3.31
N GLU A 325 0.43 7.15 -3.29
CA GLU A 325 -0.54 6.82 -2.24
C GLU A 325 0.05 5.76 -1.33
N LEU A 326 0.33 6.14 -0.09
CA LEU A 326 0.88 5.31 0.95
C LEU A 326 -0.21 4.98 1.96
N LEU A 327 -0.24 3.73 2.42
CA LEU A 327 -1.18 3.26 3.42
C LEU A 327 -0.39 2.70 4.61
N VAL A 328 -0.78 3.10 5.81
CA VAL A 328 -0.31 2.50 7.06
C VAL A 328 -1.33 1.43 7.44
N GLN A 329 -1.01 0.17 7.16
CA GLN A 329 -1.93 -0.97 7.34
C GLN A 329 -1.58 -1.74 8.62
N ILE A 330 -2.57 -2.01 9.47
CA ILE A 330 -2.45 -2.92 10.61
C ILE A 330 -3.20 -4.21 10.28
N ASP A 331 -2.60 -5.01 9.42
CA ASP A 331 -3.24 -6.22 8.90
C ASP A 331 -3.57 -7.19 10.05
N ASP A 332 -2.72 -7.24 11.09
CA ASP A 332 -2.83 -8.11 12.27
C ASP A 332 -3.87 -7.73 13.33
N TRP A 333 -4.61 -6.63 13.13
CA TRP A 333 -5.72 -6.28 14.01
C TRP A 333 -6.87 -7.30 13.95
N MET A 334 -7.44 -7.61 15.12
CA MET A 334 -8.48 -8.63 15.28
C MET A 334 -9.77 -8.26 14.53
N GLY A 335 -10.18 -6.99 14.63
CA GLY A 335 -11.31 -6.44 13.88
C GLY A 335 -11.04 -6.37 12.38
N THR A 336 -12.11 -6.39 11.58
CA THR A 336 -12.03 -6.13 10.13
C THR A 336 -12.69 -4.79 9.82
N TYR A 337 -11.86 -3.80 9.52
CA TYR A 337 -12.28 -2.48 9.06
C TYR A 337 -12.08 -2.37 7.55
N THR A 338 -13.10 -1.87 6.83
CA THR A 338 -13.03 -1.61 5.39
C THR A 338 -13.11 -0.09 5.17
N PRO A 339 -12.01 0.56 4.77
CA PRO A 339 -12.00 2.00 4.54
C PRO A 339 -12.84 2.39 3.31
N ARG A 340 -13.22 3.67 3.23
CA ARG A 340 -14.05 4.19 2.13
C ARG A 340 -13.23 4.41 0.86
N HIS A 341 -11.96 4.80 1.01
CA HIS A 341 -11.11 5.22 -0.11
C HIS A 341 -10.32 4.08 -0.77
N TYR A 342 -10.10 2.97 -0.06
CA TYR A 342 -9.21 1.89 -0.49
C TYR A 342 -9.89 0.52 -0.32
N ARG A 343 -9.46 -0.49 -1.09
CA ARG A 343 -9.91 -1.88 -0.94
C ARG A 343 -9.16 -2.62 0.15
N THR A 344 -8.00 -2.11 0.53
CA THR A 344 -7.12 -2.68 1.56
C THR A 344 -7.80 -2.55 2.92
N ARG A 345 -7.94 -3.66 3.63
CA ARG A 345 -8.54 -3.70 4.97
C ARG A 345 -7.60 -3.13 6.03
N ASN A 346 -8.16 -2.73 7.17
CA ASN A 346 -7.42 -2.30 8.36
C ASN A 346 -6.35 -1.23 8.05
N VAL A 347 -6.68 -0.31 7.14
CA VAL A 347 -5.87 0.89 6.89
C VAL A 347 -6.08 1.83 8.06
N LEU A 348 -5.02 2.01 8.86
CA LEU A 348 -4.99 2.99 9.94
C LEU A 348 -5.00 4.40 9.37
N VAL A 349 -4.14 4.65 8.38
CA VAL A 349 -3.93 5.98 7.79
C VAL A 349 -3.65 5.84 6.31
N HIS A 350 -4.20 6.73 5.50
CA HIS A 350 -3.76 6.95 4.13
C HIS A 350 -3.06 8.29 4.00
N ILE A 351 -2.01 8.30 3.19
CA ILE A 351 -1.12 9.44 2.99
C ILE A 351 -0.91 9.63 1.49
N ARG A 352 -1.22 10.82 0.99
CA ARG A 352 -0.92 11.23 -0.38
C ARG A 352 0.33 12.11 -0.34
N THR A 353 1.31 11.79 -1.17
CA THR A 353 2.59 12.48 -1.13
C THR A 353 3.23 12.62 -2.49
N SER A 354 4.02 13.68 -2.65
CA SER A 354 4.81 13.98 -3.84
C SER A 354 6.16 14.57 -3.43
N MET A 355 7.18 14.45 -4.29
CA MET A 355 8.43 15.17 -4.13
C MET A 355 8.28 16.58 -4.68
N ARG A 356 8.74 17.58 -3.94
CA ARG A 356 8.72 18.98 -4.36
C ARG A 356 10.07 19.65 -4.13
N THR A 357 10.30 20.70 -4.90
CA THR A 357 11.46 21.59 -4.73
C THR A 357 10.94 22.90 -4.14
N THR A 358 11.56 23.35 -3.06
CA THR A 358 11.26 24.65 -2.43
C THR A 358 11.87 25.79 -3.25
N GLU A 359 11.49 27.02 -2.97
CA GLU A 359 12.10 28.20 -3.60
C GLU A 359 13.61 28.32 -3.32
N SER A 360 14.05 27.81 -2.18
CA SER A 360 15.47 27.70 -1.81
C SER A 360 16.23 26.57 -2.53
N GLY A 361 15.58 25.84 -3.44
CA GLY A 361 16.17 24.74 -4.20
C GLY A 361 16.32 23.43 -3.43
N ARG A 362 15.79 23.35 -2.20
CA ARG A 362 15.83 22.14 -1.35
C ARG A 362 14.71 21.18 -1.76
N ARG A 363 14.95 19.88 -1.64
CA ARG A 363 13.96 18.85 -1.97
C ARG A 363 13.21 18.44 -0.71
N VAL A 364 11.89 18.53 -0.74
CA VAL A 364 11.03 18.10 0.37
C VAL A 364 10.11 16.97 -0.05
N LEU A 365 9.87 16.02 0.85
CA LEU A 365 8.74 15.13 0.75
C LEU A 365 7.50 15.92 1.18
N PHE A 366 6.61 16.22 0.25
CA PHE A 366 5.39 16.95 0.52
C PHE A 366 4.23 16.00 0.78
N LEU A 367 3.53 16.19 1.89
CA LEU A 367 2.33 15.44 2.25
C LEU A 367 1.10 16.26 1.82
N ASP A 368 0.55 15.90 0.67
CA ASP A 368 -0.67 16.49 0.10
C ASP A 368 -1.91 16.22 0.98
N GLU A 369 -1.92 15.07 1.66
CA GLU A 369 -2.92 14.70 2.65
C GLU A 369 -2.42 13.59 3.59
N ILE A 370 -2.81 13.68 4.86
CA ILE A 370 -2.83 12.62 5.86
C ILE A 370 -4.26 12.49 6.40
N GLN A 371 -4.84 11.30 6.39
CA GLN A 371 -6.19 11.06 6.93
C GLN A 371 -6.36 9.61 7.43
N SER A 372 -7.25 9.44 8.42
CA SER A 372 -7.68 8.13 8.91
C SER A 372 -9.19 7.98 8.76
N ASP A 373 -9.64 7.19 7.78
CA ASP A 373 -11.06 6.85 7.63
C ASP A 373 -11.58 6.11 8.88
N TRP A 374 -10.76 5.25 9.47
CA TRP A 374 -11.14 4.43 10.62
C TRP A 374 -11.48 5.28 11.84
N HIS A 375 -10.61 6.23 12.20
CA HIS A 375 -10.87 7.14 13.31
C HIS A 375 -12.00 8.13 12.99
N ALA A 376 -12.15 8.55 11.72
CA ALA A 376 -13.25 9.40 11.30
C ALA A 376 -14.61 8.69 11.45
N ASP A 377 -14.69 7.42 11.05
CA ASP A 377 -15.90 6.59 11.19
C ASP A 377 -16.24 6.32 12.66
N LEU A 378 -15.24 5.99 13.49
CA LEU A 378 -15.44 5.83 14.94
C LEU A 378 -15.93 7.12 15.61
N HIS A 379 -15.36 8.27 15.24
CA HIS A 379 -15.80 9.56 15.77
C HIS A 379 -17.20 9.94 15.29
N ALA A 380 -17.59 9.56 14.06
CA ALA A 380 -18.95 9.78 13.55
C ALA A 380 -19.99 8.92 14.28
N GLU A 381 -19.65 7.66 14.59
CA GLU A 381 -20.52 6.74 15.34
C GLU A 381 -20.71 7.18 16.80
N ALA A 382 -19.67 7.76 17.43
CA ALA A 382 -19.74 8.24 18.80
C ALA A 382 -20.61 9.51 18.99
N LYS A 383 -20.95 10.23 17.92
CA LYS A 383 -21.74 11.46 17.99
C LYS A 383 -23.25 11.17 18.19
N PRO A 384 -23.88 11.63 19.28
CA PRO A 384 -25.32 11.47 19.49
C PRO A 384 -26.11 12.28 18.44
N GLY A 385 -27.12 11.66 17.82
CA GLY A 385 -28.01 12.31 16.85
C GLY A 385 -27.62 12.14 15.37
N SER A 386 -26.58 11.38 15.04
CA SER A 386 -26.33 10.97 13.65
C SER A 386 -27.43 9.99 13.21
N GLY A 387 -28.29 10.41 12.28
CA GLY A 387 -29.45 9.63 11.79
C GLY A 387 -29.12 8.33 11.05
N LYS A 388 -27.89 7.82 11.16
CA LYS A 388 -27.43 6.55 10.59
C LYS A 388 -26.57 5.83 11.64
N ARG A 389 -27.21 5.25 12.66
CA ARG A 389 -26.58 4.15 13.40
C ARG A 389 -26.36 3.02 12.41
N CYS A 390 -25.11 2.62 12.19
CA CYS A 390 -24.84 1.46 11.37
C CYS A 390 -25.25 0.21 12.16
N ASP A 391 -25.94 -0.75 11.53
CA ASP A 391 -26.32 -2.01 12.18
C ASP A 391 -25.12 -2.77 12.74
N THR A 392 -23.91 -2.46 12.29
CA THR A 392 -22.65 -2.93 12.84
C THR A 392 -21.66 -1.77 12.94
N PRO A 393 -21.33 -1.28 14.15
CA PRO A 393 -20.37 -0.20 14.31
C PRO A 393 -18.97 -0.63 13.81
N PRO A 394 -18.13 0.32 13.36
CA PRO A 394 -16.73 0.02 13.04
C PRO A 394 -16.03 -0.61 14.25
N PRO A 395 -15.10 -1.57 14.04
CA PRO A 395 -14.33 -2.10 15.16
C PRO A 395 -13.46 -1.01 15.78
N ASP A 396 -13.11 -1.15 17.05
CA ASP A 396 -12.11 -0.30 17.71
C ASP A 396 -10.82 -0.21 16.88
N ALA A 397 -10.17 0.95 16.89
CA ALA A 397 -8.90 1.21 16.24
C ALA A 397 -7.77 1.38 17.28
N PRO A 398 -6.57 0.83 17.03
CA PRO A 398 -5.39 1.15 17.84
C PRO A 398 -4.86 2.55 17.50
N PHE A 399 -3.97 3.07 18.34
CA PHE A 399 -3.38 4.40 18.23
C PHE A 399 -4.41 5.53 18.34
N ARG A 400 -5.37 5.40 19.26
CA ARG A 400 -6.58 6.26 19.37
C ARG A 400 -6.27 7.76 19.26
N LYS A 401 -5.21 8.22 19.93
CA LYS A 401 -4.72 9.61 19.88
C LYS A 401 -3.33 9.74 19.24
N GLU A 402 -2.63 8.64 19.04
CA GLU A 402 -1.22 8.60 18.64
C GLU A 402 -1.03 8.38 17.13
N TRP A 403 -2.09 8.04 16.38
CA TRP A 403 -1.98 7.77 14.95
C TRP A 403 -1.40 8.94 14.12
N PRO A 404 -1.66 10.24 14.42
CA PRO A 404 -1.06 11.34 13.67
C PRO A 404 0.44 11.44 13.92
N LEU A 405 0.86 11.27 15.18
CA LEU A 405 2.28 11.24 15.54
C LEU A 405 2.98 10.05 14.87
N LEU A 406 2.38 8.86 14.92
CA LEU A 406 2.89 7.69 14.22
C LEU A 406 3.08 7.97 12.72
N SER A 407 2.10 8.58 12.07
CA SER A 407 2.17 8.95 10.65
C SER A 407 3.35 9.88 10.37
N MET A 408 3.50 10.95 11.16
CA MET A 408 4.62 11.89 11.01
C MET A 408 5.98 11.22 11.23
N LYS A 409 6.12 10.37 12.26
CA LYS A 409 7.36 9.61 12.51
C LYS A 409 7.72 8.71 11.32
N LEU A 410 6.73 8.01 10.75
CA LEU A 410 6.92 7.16 9.57
C LEU A 410 7.29 7.98 8.33
N MET A 411 6.70 9.16 8.16
CA MET A 411 7.00 10.02 7.01
C MET A 411 8.35 10.72 7.10
N VAL A 412 8.82 11.08 8.30
CA VAL A 412 10.21 11.53 8.52
C VAL A 412 11.20 10.43 8.12
N TRP A 413 10.96 9.20 8.59
CA TRP A 413 11.76 8.03 8.21
C TRP A 413 11.73 7.73 6.71
N TRP A 414 10.57 7.93 6.08
CA TRP A 414 10.38 7.71 4.65
C TRP A 414 11.06 8.80 3.80
N ALA A 415 10.92 10.07 4.20
CA ALA A 415 11.58 11.22 3.58
C ALA A 415 13.10 11.05 3.53
N GLN A 416 13.71 10.60 4.64
CA GLN A 416 15.15 10.32 4.70
C GLN A 416 15.57 9.23 3.69
N ARG A 417 14.74 8.20 3.49
CA ARG A 417 15.02 7.11 2.52
C ARG A 417 14.88 7.53 1.07
N LEU A 418 14.03 8.52 0.81
CA LEU A 418 13.90 9.14 -0.50
C LEU A 418 15.00 10.18 -0.76
N GLY A 419 15.83 10.50 0.23
CA GLY A 419 16.86 11.53 0.13
C GLY A 419 16.26 12.94 0.02
N ALA A 420 15.15 13.18 0.72
CA ALA A 420 14.61 14.52 0.90
C ALA A 420 15.37 15.25 2.01
N ASP A 421 15.51 16.56 1.86
CA ASP A 421 16.11 17.47 2.85
C ASP A 421 15.11 17.80 3.97
N GLY A 422 13.81 17.66 3.72
CA GLY A 422 12.76 17.99 4.68
C GLY A 422 11.45 17.24 4.43
N LEU A 423 10.57 17.28 5.43
CA LEU A 423 9.18 16.83 5.36
C LEU A 423 8.26 18.03 5.49
N ALA A 424 7.50 18.34 4.45
CA ALA A 424 6.51 19.41 4.42
C ALA A 424 5.09 18.85 4.27
N TRP A 425 4.06 19.57 4.71
CA TRP A 425 2.67 19.14 4.54
C TRP A 425 1.75 20.33 4.30
N SER A 426 0.61 20.10 3.65
CA SER A 426 -0.44 21.10 3.48
C SER A 426 -0.93 21.63 4.82
N ASP A 427 -1.20 22.92 4.96
CA ASP A 427 -1.81 23.49 6.18
C ASP A 427 -3.35 23.38 6.18
N ALA A 428 -3.98 23.90 7.23
CA ALA A 428 -5.43 23.84 7.40
C ALA A 428 -6.17 24.75 6.41
N GLU A 429 -5.61 25.91 6.11
CA GLU A 429 -6.10 26.91 5.18
C GLU A 429 -6.20 26.33 3.76
N LEU A 430 -5.11 25.73 3.29
CA LEU A 430 -5.04 25.08 1.99
C LEU A 430 -6.00 23.89 1.89
N GLN A 431 -6.13 23.09 2.96
CA GLN A 431 -7.12 22.00 2.98
C GLN A 431 -8.55 22.54 2.93
N ARG A 432 -8.86 23.61 3.67
CA ARG A 432 -10.18 24.25 3.65
C ARG A 432 -10.52 24.80 2.26
N GLU A 433 -9.56 25.44 1.59
CA GLU A 433 -9.72 25.95 0.23
C GLU A 433 -9.97 24.81 -0.77
N ARG A 434 -9.15 23.75 -0.72
CA ARG A 434 -9.24 22.60 -1.61
C ARG A 434 -10.58 21.86 -1.49
N TRP A 435 -11.08 21.71 -0.26
CA TRP A 435 -12.24 20.85 0.01
C TRP A 435 -13.52 21.59 0.39
N ARG A 436 -13.50 22.93 0.43
CA ARG A 436 -14.65 23.76 0.86
C ARG A 436 -15.25 23.30 2.20
N GLY A 437 -14.40 22.84 3.11
CA GLY A 437 -14.79 22.35 4.44
C GLY A 437 -15.22 20.88 4.53
N TYR A 438 -15.31 20.13 3.41
CA TYR A 438 -15.66 18.68 3.41
C TYR A 438 -14.44 17.76 3.47
N GLY A 439 -13.25 18.33 3.62
CA GLY A 439 -11.99 17.61 3.57
C GLY A 439 -11.61 16.96 4.90
N PRO A 440 -10.33 16.60 5.05
CA PRO A 440 -9.79 16.14 6.32
C PRO A 440 -10.11 17.09 7.49
N PRO A 441 -10.16 16.60 8.75
CA PRO A 441 -10.50 17.43 9.90
C PRO A 441 -9.55 18.62 10.05
N GLU A 442 -10.08 19.84 10.12
CA GLU A 442 -9.26 21.06 10.21
C GLU A 442 -8.31 21.03 11.42
N ALA A 443 -8.79 20.56 12.57
CA ALA A 443 -8.00 20.43 13.79
C ALA A 443 -6.76 19.53 13.64
N LEU A 444 -6.81 18.54 12.74
CA LEU A 444 -5.66 17.67 12.44
C LEU A 444 -4.50 18.50 11.89
N TYR A 445 -4.76 19.35 10.90
CA TYR A 445 -3.75 20.15 10.22
C TYR A 445 -3.35 21.39 10.99
N ARG A 446 -4.32 22.03 11.66
CA ARG A 446 -4.08 23.27 12.42
C ARG A 446 -3.30 23.02 13.70
N THR A 447 -3.55 21.91 14.38
CA THR A 447 -3.05 21.67 15.74
C THR A 447 -2.23 20.39 15.84
N VAL A 448 -2.82 19.25 15.48
CA VAL A 448 -2.27 17.93 15.85
C VAL A 448 -0.99 17.60 15.06
N LEU A 449 -0.94 17.86 13.75
CA LEU A 449 0.26 17.63 12.95
C LEU A 449 1.42 18.57 13.34
N PRO A 450 1.22 19.90 13.53
CA PRO A 450 2.25 20.78 14.07
C PRO A 450 2.74 20.39 15.46
N GLU A 451 1.87 19.91 16.36
CA GLU A 451 2.29 19.40 17.68
C GLU A 451 3.13 18.12 17.57
N ALA A 452 2.73 17.19 16.71
CA ALA A 452 3.50 15.99 16.42
C ALA A 452 4.88 16.34 15.83
N ALA A 453 4.91 17.30 14.89
CA ALA A 453 6.14 17.83 14.30
C ALA A 453 7.06 18.43 15.35
N ARG A 454 6.55 19.31 16.22
CA ARG A 454 7.31 19.90 17.33
C ARG A 454 7.86 18.84 18.28
N ALA A 455 7.08 17.81 18.59
CA ALA A 455 7.52 16.71 19.45
C ALA A 455 8.69 15.93 18.82
N ILE A 456 8.61 15.61 17.52
CA ILE A 456 9.69 14.94 16.78
C ILE A 456 10.91 15.85 16.70
N ALA A 457 10.73 17.11 16.31
CA ALA A 457 11.81 18.08 16.15
C ALA A 457 12.56 18.30 17.47
N LYS A 458 11.85 18.47 18.59
CA LYS A 458 12.44 18.55 19.92
C LYS A 458 13.23 17.29 20.30
N THR A 459 12.72 16.11 19.96
CA THR A 459 13.35 14.84 20.33
C THR A 459 14.62 14.57 19.51
N LEU A 460 14.61 14.95 18.22
CA LEU A 460 15.71 14.67 17.29
C LEU A 460 16.65 15.87 17.07
N GLY A 461 16.38 17.01 17.72
CA GLY A 461 17.18 18.22 17.55
C GLY A 461 17.04 18.86 16.16
N LEU A 462 15.86 18.75 15.54
CA LEU A 462 15.59 19.25 14.20
C LEU A 462 14.97 20.66 14.23
N THR A 463 15.10 21.39 13.13
CA THR A 463 14.43 22.68 12.93
C THR A 463 13.03 22.47 12.37
N PHE A 464 12.05 23.14 12.98
CA PHE A 464 10.66 23.19 12.53
C PHE A 464 10.31 24.63 12.16
N GLU A 465 10.04 24.86 10.87
CA GLU A 465 9.90 26.19 10.27
C GLU A 465 8.81 26.19 9.19
N THR A 466 8.70 27.29 8.45
CA THR A 466 7.88 27.41 7.25
C THR A 466 8.77 27.52 6.02
N THR A 467 8.36 26.92 4.91
CA THR A 467 9.05 27.05 3.61
C THR A 467 8.05 27.38 2.51
N ALA A 468 8.48 28.19 1.56
CA ALA A 468 7.74 28.46 0.34
C ALA A 468 7.92 27.32 -0.67
N VAL A 469 6.81 26.86 -1.24
CA VAL A 469 6.76 25.92 -2.35
C VAL A 469 5.94 26.53 -3.47
N CYS A 470 6.52 26.66 -4.66
CA CYS A 470 5.78 27.11 -5.82
C CYS A 470 4.79 26.04 -6.27
N VAL A 471 3.52 26.39 -6.35
CA VAL A 471 2.46 25.54 -6.87
C VAL A 471 1.76 26.28 -8.01
N ARG A 472 1.45 25.55 -9.09
CA ARG A 472 0.66 26.11 -10.17
C ARG A 472 -0.73 26.47 -9.66
N ALA A 473 -1.16 27.68 -9.94
CA ALA A 473 -2.46 28.16 -9.52
C ALA A 473 -3.61 27.36 -10.16
N SER A 474 -4.80 27.55 -9.60
CA SER A 474 -6.02 26.88 -10.04
C SER A 474 -6.55 27.38 -11.39
N ASP A 475 -5.86 28.32 -12.06
CA ASP A 475 -6.23 28.86 -13.37
C ASP A 475 -5.92 27.94 -14.55
N ARG A 476 -5.12 26.88 -14.33
CA ARG A 476 -4.84 25.83 -15.30
C ARG A 476 -5.05 24.46 -14.67
N GLN A 477 -6.25 23.94 -14.84
CA GLN A 477 -6.61 22.61 -14.36
C GLN A 477 -6.53 21.57 -15.47
N VAL A 478 -6.00 20.40 -15.13
CA VAL A 478 -5.86 19.28 -16.06
C VAL A 478 -6.91 18.24 -15.68
N GLU A 479 -7.84 18.00 -16.59
CA GLU A 479 -8.95 17.07 -16.37
C GLU A 479 -9.05 16.02 -17.47
N LEU A 480 -9.45 14.81 -17.10
CA LEU A 480 -9.72 13.75 -18.06
C LEU A 480 -11.17 13.85 -18.54
N THR A 481 -11.36 14.16 -19.83
CA THR A 481 -12.65 14.18 -20.51
C THR A 481 -12.82 12.96 -21.40
N ARG A 482 -14.02 12.80 -22.01
CA ARG A 482 -14.28 11.74 -23.00
C ARG A 482 -13.38 11.84 -24.24
N ARG A 483 -12.81 13.01 -24.51
CA ARG A 483 -12.01 13.29 -25.71
C ARG A 483 -10.49 13.28 -25.45
N GLY A 484 -10.06 13.17 -24.20
CA GLY A 484 -8.66 13.19 -23.80
C GLY A 484 -8.44 14.02 -22.53
N TRP A 485 -7.21 14.45 -22.31
CA TRP A 485 -6.82 15.32 -21.20
C TRP A 485 -6.96 16.78 -21.61
N GLU A 486 -7.95 17.49 -21.08
CA GLU A 486 -8.17 18.92 -21.37
C GLU A 486 -7.48 19.80 -20.33
N VAL A 487 -7.04 20.99 -20.77
CA VAL A 487 -6.52 22.03 -19.89
C VAL A 487 -7.52 23.18 -19.91
N SER A 488 -8.11 23.46 -18.75
CA SER A 488 -9.19 24.43 -18.59
C SER A 488 -8.75 25.64 -17.78
N GLY A 489 -9.35 26.79 -18.12
CA GLY A 489 -9.19 28.06 -17.41
C GLY A 489 -9.99 28.14 -16.10
N HIS A 490 -9.96 29.31 -15.46
CA HIS A 490 -10.66 29.58 -14.20
C HIS A 490 -12.20 29.41 -14.28
N GLU A 491 -12.78 29.52 -15.48
CA GLU A 491 -14.22 29.32 -15.74
C GLU A 491 -14.55 27.91 -16.25
N GLY A 492 -13.60 26.98 -16.23
CA GLY A 492 -13.76 25.64 -16.79
C GLY A 492 -13.76 25.58 -18.31
N THR A 493 -13.50 26.71 -18.99
CA THR A 493 -13.40 26.76 -20.45
C THR A 493 -12.10 26.09 -20.93
N PRO A 494 -12.17 25.12 -21.87
CA PRO A 494 -10.98 24.51 -22.45
C PRO A 494 -10.17 25.55 -23.21
N ILE A 495 -8.88 25.65 -22.88
CA ILE A 495 -7.96 26.62 -23.51
C ILE A 495 -7.37 26.04 -24.79
N THR A 496 -7.35 24.71 -24.91
CA THR A 496 -6.76 23.99 -26.04
C THR A 496 -7.53 22.70 -26.34
N LYS A 497 -7.21 22.10 -27.48
CA LYS A 497 -7.72 20.76 -27.82
C LYS A 497 -7.18 19.73 -26.80
N PRO A 498 -7.95 18.67 -26.49
CA PRO A 498 -7.52 17.64 -25.55
C PRO A 498 -6.19 17.01 -25.96
N PHE A 499 -5.31 16.83 -24.99
CA PHE A 499 -4.08 16.08 -25.11
C PHE A 499 -4.34 14.58 -24.98
N ARG A 500 -3.48 13.78 -25.60
CA ARG A 500 -3.56 12.31 -25.53
C ARG A 500 -2.99 11.74 -24.23
N SER A 501 -2.17 12.52 -23.53
CA SER A 501 -1.55 12.10 -22.27
C SER A 501 -1.66 13.19 -21.21
N ARG A 502 -1.88 12.76 -19.95
CA ARG A 502 -1.86 13.66 -18.80
C ARG A 502 -0.57 14.47 -18.74
N ALA A 503 0.57 13.81 -18.95
CA ALA A 503 1.88 14.47 -18.89
C ALA A 503 2.02 15.63 -19.91
N GLN A 504 1.42 15.52 -21.09
CA GLN A 504 1.40 16.63 -22.06
C GLN A 504 0.48 17.75 -21.58
N ALA A 505 -0.70 17.42 -21.05
CA ALA A 505 -1.63 18.41 -20.51
C ALA A 505 -1.03 19.15 -19.30
N GLU A 506 -0.38 18.43 -18.37
CA GLU A 506 0.32 19.00 -17.21
C GLU A 506 1.46 19.92 -17.66
N ARG A 507 2.29 19.51 -18.63
CA ARG A 507 3.34 20.38 -19.17
C ARG A 507 2.79 21.65 -19.82
N PHE A 508 1.70 21.55 -20.57
CA PHE A 508 1.06 22.72 -21.16
C PHE A 508 0.47 23.63 -20.08
N ALA A 509 -0.16 23.05 -19.06
CA ALA A 509 -0.66 23.79 -17.91
C ALA A 509 0.48 24.51 -17.17
N ASP A 510 1.61 23.84 -16.93
CA ASP A 510 2.81 24.44 -16.34
C ASP A 510 3.39 25.60 -17.17
N GLN A 511 3.34 25.51 -18.50
CA GLN A 511 3.85 26.55 -19.39
C GLN A 511 2.93 27.78 -19.49
N THR A 512 1.64 27.61 -19.25
CA THR A 512 0.60 28.63 -19.52
C THR A 512 -0.12 29.13 -18.26
N GLY A 513 0.19 28.54 -17.11
CA GLY A 513 -0.37 28.89 -15.81
C GLY A 513 0.55 29.78 -15.02
N HIS A 514 -0.01 30.49 -14.05
CA HIS A 514 0.77 31.22 -13.06
C HIS A 514 1.10 30.33 -11.87
N PHE A 515 2.19 30.65 -11.18
CA PHE A 515 2.62 29.94 -9.98
C PHE A 515 2.47 30.85 -8.78
N VAL A 516 2.01 30.28 -7.67
CA VAL A 516 1.85 30.95 -6.39
C VAL A 516 2.77 30.26 -5.39
N ALA A 517 3.47 31.07 -4.60
CA ALA A 517 4.25 30.60 -3.47
C ALA A 517 3.29 30.24 -2.32
N LEU A 518 3.30 28.98 -1.90
CA LEU A 518 2.57 28.53 -0.72
C LEU A 518 3.55 28.37 0.44
N ASP A 519 3.30 29.10 1.51
CA ASP A 519 4.01 28.97 2.77
C ASP A 519 3.50 27.75 3.54
N LEU A 520 4.36 26.76 3.71
CA LEU A 520 4.00 25.45 4.26
C LEU A 520 4.89 25.07 5.44
N PRO A 521 4.33 24.45 6.49
CA PRO A 521 5.12 23.94 7.59
C PRO A 521 6.08 22.84 7.12
N VAL A 522 7.32 22.86 7.62
CA VAL A 522 8.37 21.91 7.27
C VAL A 522 9.22 21.53 8.49
N ILE A 523 9.53 20.24 8.60
CA ILE A 523 10.61 19.75 9.46
C ILE A 523 11.81 19.45 8.57
N TRP A 524 12.92 20.13 8.80
CA TRP A 524 14.16 19.83 8.09
C TRP A 524 14.86 18.64 8.72
N ILE A 525 15.33 17.72 7.88
CA ILE A 525 15.98 16.46 8.26
C ILE A 525 17.37 16.33 7.62
N ASP A 526 17.87 17.40 7.01
CA ASP A 526 19.23 17.46 6.51
C ASP A 526 20.22 17.35 7.66
N GLY A 527 21.29 16.58 7.45
CA GLY A 527 22.27 16.29 8.49
C GLY A 527 21.79 15.32 9.58
N LEU A 528 20.54 14.84 9.55
CA LEU A 528 20.06 13.81 10.47
C LEU A 528 20.70 12.45 10.13
N ASP A 529 21.31 11.83 11.14
CA ASP A 529 21.84 10.46 11.04
C ASP A 529 20.76 9.46 10.59
N LEU A 530 21.19 8.42 9.89
CA LEU A 530 20.28 7.42 9.34
C LEU A 530 19.40 6.79 10.45
N LEU A 531 18.09 6.97 10.33
CA LEU A 531 17.11 6.41 11.26
C LEU A 531 17.04 4.89 11.09
N THR A 532 17.59 4.19 12.08
CA THR A 532 17.62 2.72 12.15
C THR A 532 16.44 2.14 12.94
N ALA A 533 15.74 2.99 13.70
CA ALA A 533 14.58 2.64 14.49
C ALA A 533 13.57 3.79 14.55
N VAL A 534 12.29 3.45 14.75
CA VAL A 534 11.20 4.39 15.00
C VAL A 534 10.41 3.88 16.21
N PRO A 535 10.26 4.65 17.30
CA PRO A 535 9.43 4.24 18.42
C PRO A 535 8.00 3.96 17.97
N LEU A 536 7.38 2.88 18.45
CA LEU A 536 6.01 2.51 18.08
C LEU A 536 5.01 3.55 18.61
N TYR A 537 5.12 3.90 19.89
CA TYR A 537 4.33 4.93 20.57
C TYR A 537 5.20 6.08 21.05
N GLY A 538 4.65 7.30 21.10
CA GLY A 538 5.39 8.50 21.53
C GLY A 538 6.63 8.79 20.68
N THR A 539 7.50 9.68 21.17
CA THR A 539 8.79 9.99 20.52
C THR A 539 9.99 9.37 21.21
N SER A 540 9.83 8.83 22.44
CA SER A 540 10.93 8.27 23.24
C SER A 540 12.12 9.25 23.36
N ASN A 541 13.34 8.73 23.59
CA ASN A 541 14.58 9.51 23.59
C ASN A 541 15.30 9.44 22.22
N PRO A 542 16.23 10.35 21.91
CA PRO A 542 16.93 10.34 20.61
C PRO A 542 17.67 9.00 20.33
N ALA A 543 18.26 8.37 21.34
CA ALA A 543 18.99 7.10 21.18
C ALA A 543 18.09 5.95 20.68
N ALA A 544 16.78 5.99 20.99
CA ALA A 544 15.81 5.01 20.51
C ALA A 544 15.58 5.04 18.99
N TRP A 545 15.98 6.13 18.32
CA TRP A 545 15.86 6.30 16.86
C TRP A 545 17.12 5.89 16.10
N LEU A 546 18.28 5.98 16.75
CA LEU A 546 19.60 5.83 16.15
C LEU A 546 20.30 4.49 16.47
N SER A 547 19.75 3.71 17.41
CA SER A 547 20.32 2.48 17.97
C SER A 547 21.27 1.72 17.03
N ASN A 548 22.57 1.76 17.39
CA ASN A 548 23.66 1.01 16.79
C ASN A 548 23.32 -0.48 16.64
N SER A 549 23.13 -0.93 15.40
CA SER A 549 23.12 -2.35 15.07
C SER A 549 24.21 -2.64 14.03
N SER A 550 25.45 -2.66 14.53
CA SER A 550 26.43 -3.60 14.01
C SER A 550 25.83 -5.01 14.17
N ARG A 551 25.64 -5.71 13.03
CA ARG A 551 25.07 -7.07 12.81
C ARG A 551 23.65 -7.14 12.23
N ARG A 552 23.51 -6.66 11.00
CA ARG A 552 23.02 -7.40 9.80
C ARG A 552 22.77 -6.39 8.67
N ALA A 553 23.86 -5.85 8.14
CA ALA A 553 23.84 -5.25 6.81
C ALA A 553 23.74 -6.39 5.79
N GLY A 554 22.55 -6.61 5.26
CA GLY A 554 22.29 -7.69 4.31
C GLY A 554 20.95 -7.59 3.61
N ALA A 555 20.44 -6.36 3.40
CA ALA A 555 19.35 -6.07 2.48
C ALA A 555 19.28 -4.55 2.26
N GLY A 556 20.25 -4.00 1.52
CA GLY A 556 20.11 -2.66 0.96
C GLY A 556 18.96 -2.62 -0.05
N PRO A 557 18.34 -1.45 -0.31
CA PRO A 557 17.20 -1.35 -1.21
C PRO A 557 17.65 -1.53 -2.66
N ILE A 558 17.58 -2.77 -3.15
CA ILE A 558 17.86 -3.09 -4.58
C ILE A 558 16.76 -2.53 -5.51
N ALA A 559 15.66 -1.98 -5.00
CA ALA A 559 14.53 -1.57 -5.84
C ALA A 559 14.37 -0.08 -6.14
N ILE A 560 15.01 0.85 -5.41
CA ILE A 560 14.64 2.29 -5.52
C ILE A 560 15.65 3.13 -6.32
N ARG A 561 16.97 2.90 -6.20
CA ARG A 561 17.96 3.71 -6.95
C ARG A 561 18.00 3.44 -8.46
N ARG A 562 17.54 2.28 -8.94
CA ARG A 562 17.52 1.97 -10.38
C ARG A 562 16.40 2.67 -11.16
N ALA A 563 15.33 3.13 -10.50
CA ALA A 563 14.24 3.82 -11.16
C ALA A 563 14.57 5.31 -11.44
N GLU A 564 15.30 5.96 -10.54
CA GLU A 564 15.64 7.39 -10.69
C GLU A 564 16.88 7.63 -11.59
N GLN A 565 17.88 6.75 -11.55
CA GLN A 565 19.05 6.87 -12.45
C GLN A 565 18.70 6.61 -13.92
N GLN A 566 17.67 5.82 -14.24
CA GLN A 566 17.22 5.64 -15.62
C GLN A 566 16.34 6.78 -16.15
N ALA A 567 15.77 7.62 -15.27
CA ALA A 567 15.04 8.81 -15.68
C ALA A 567 15.99 9.99 -15.99
N ARG A 568 17.11 10.12 -15.27
CA ARG A 568 18.11 11.18 -15.52
C ARG A 568 19.11 10.86 -16.64
N GLY A 569 19.33 9.60 -16.98
CA GLY A 569 20.24 9.19 -18.06
C GLY A 569 19.72 9.44 -19.48
N ALA A 570 18.42 9.77 -19.65
CA ALA A 570 17.82 10.01 -20.96
C ALA A 570 17.78 11.50 -21.37
N THR A 571 18.22 12.41 -20.50
CA THR A 571 18.24 13.86 -20.75
C THR A 571 19.61 14.43 -21.07
N HIS A 572 20.70 13.63 -21.01
CA HIS A 572 22.07 14.09 -21.27
C HIS A 572 22.83 13.33 -22.36
N ALA A 573 22.15 12.56 -23.20
CA ALA A 573 22.70 12.12 -24.48
C ALA A 573 21.84 12.73 -25.60
N ALA A 574 22.23 13.93 -26.01
CA ALA A 574 21.82 14.55 -27.25
C ALA A 574 22.29 13.72 -28.45
#